data_AF-A0A3B8VI63-F1
#
_entry.id   AF-A0A3B8VI63-F1
#
_cell.length_a   1.000
_cell.length_b   1.000
_cell.length_c   1.000
_cell.angle_alpha   90.00
_cell.angle_beta   90.00
_cell.angle_gamma   90.00
#
_symmetry.space_group_name_H-M   'P 1'
#
loop_
_entity.id
_entity.type
_entity.pdbx_description
1 polymer ?
#
loop_
_entity_poly.entity_id
_entity_poly.type
_entity_poly.pdbx_seq_one_letter_code
_entity_poly.pdbx_strand_id
1 'polypeptide(L)' 'MSVKMTLWSTGTPVVTWWNNFYCQHNTGIGSLSEIDINQILKEHYAKYVIAYKEIYVEFEDEQYASMFILKYS' A
#
# COMPACT_ATOMS: atom_id res chain seq x y z
N MET A 1 -3.35 -15.45 -8.40
CA MET A 1 -2.18 -15.63 -7.52
C MET A 1 -1.95 -14.27 -6.91
N SER A 2 -2.04 -14.10 -5.59
CA SER A 2 -1.87 -12.78 -4.98
C SER A 2 -0.40 -12.39 -4.89
N VAL A 3 -0.12 -11.10 -5.05
CA VAL A 3 1.22 -10.51 -4.95
C VAL A 3 1.28 -9.64 -3.71
N LYS A 4 2.33 -9.80 -2.89
CA LYS A 4 2.53 -9.02 -1.66
C LYS A 4 3.74 -8.12 -1.80
N MET A 5 3.55 -6.84 -1.47
CA MET A 5 4.60 -5.83 -1.52
C MET A 5 4.83 -5.25 -0.12
N THR A 6 6.00 -5.53 0.43
CA THR A 6 6.36 -5.13 1.79
C THR A 6 6.63 -3.63 1.88
N LEU A 7 5.92 -2.98 2.79
CA LEU A 7 6.10 -1.57 3.15
C LEU A 7 7.07 -1.41 4.31
N TRP A 8 6.94 -2.28 5.32
CA TRP A 8 7.81 -2.32 6.48
C TRP A 8 8.04 -3.78 6.88
N SER A 9 9.31 -4.20 6.86
CA SER A 9 9.81 -5.40 7.53
C SER A 9 11.08 -4.99 8.30
N THR A 10 11.44 -5.72 9.36
CA THR A 10 12.60 -5.42 10.22
C THR A 10 13.90 -5.44 9.39
N GLY A 11 14.24 -4.32 8.75
CA GLY A 11 15.49 -4.14 8.03
C GLY A 11 15.44 -3.34 6.72
N THR A 12 14.27 -3.01 6.14
CA THR A 12 14.23 -2.33 4.83
C THR A 12 13.16 -1.23 4.79
N PRO A 13 13.48 -0.01 4.30
CA PRO A 13 12.59 1.13 4.39
C PRO A 13 11.50 1.15 3.32
N VAL A 14 10.52 2.00 3.63
CA VAL A 14 9.36 2.38 2.84
C VAL A 14 9.70 2.62 1.37
N VAL A 15 9.01 1.91 0.50
CA VAL A 15 9.07 2.03 -0.96
C VAL A 15 8.53 3.39 -1.44
N THR A 16 9.23 4.04 -2.39
CA THR A 16 8.91 5.40 -2.89
C THR A 16 7.46 5.54 -3.33
N TRP A 17 6.94 4.54 -4.07
CA TRP A 17 5.56 4.56 -4.53
C TRP A 17 4.53 4.60 -3.39
N TRP A 18 4.85 4.01 -2.24
CA TRP A 18 3.98 4.06 -1.06
C TRP A 18 3.96 5.45 -0.44
N ASN A 19 5.12 6.11 -0.36
CA ASN A 19 5.17 7.49 0.14
C ASN A 19 4.33 8.42 -0.72
N ASN A 20 4.44 8.31 -2.05
CA ASN A 20 3.65 9.11 -2.98
C ASN A 20 2.16 8.81 -2.87
N PHE A 21 1.76 7.53 -2.80
CA PHE A 21 0.39 7.12 -2.54
C PHE A 21 -0.14 7.73 -1.23
N TYR A 22 0.63 7.58 -0.14
CA TYR A 22 0.26 8.08 1.17
C TYR A 22 0.15 9.60 1.18
N CYS A 23 1.11 10.34 0.62
CA CYS A 23 1.09 11.80 0.52
C CYS A 23 -0.10 12.32 -0.30
N GLN A 24 -0.47 11.65 -1.40
CA GLN A 24 -1.58 12.06 -2.24
C GLN A 24 -2.93 11.95 -1.53
N HIS A 25 -3.08 10.98 -0.63
CA HIS A 25 -4.35 10.70 0.04
C HIS A 25 -4.40 11.21 1.49
N ASN A 26 -3.24 11.54 2.07
CA ASN A 26 -3.12 12.10 3.43
C ASN A 26 -3.06 13.64 3.38
N THR A 27 -4.14 14.27 2.92
CA THR A 27 -4.22 15.73 2.72
C THR A 27 -4.79 16.50 3.93
N GLY A 28 -4.89 15.88 5.12
CA GLY A 28 -5.52 16.49 6.29
C GLY A 28 -4.77 16.18 7.60
N ILE A 29 -4.94 17.06 8.59
CA ILE A 29 -4.40 16.91 9.95
C ILE A 29 -5.06 15.69 10.62
N GLY A 30 -4.54 14.50 10.34
CA GLY A 30 -5.03 13.25 10.87
C GLY A 30 -4.44 12.09 10.07
N SER A 31 -3.71 11.19 10.75
CA SER A 31 -3.20 9.98 10.13
C SER A 31 -4.36 9.16 9.54
N LEU A 32 -4.32 8.86 8.24
CA LEU A 32 -5.24 7.91 7.61
C LEU A 32 -5.34 6.62 8.45
N SER A 33 -6.56 6.23 8.83
CA SER A 33 -6.77 4.96 9.52
C SER A 33 -6.62 3.79 8.54
N GLU A 34 -6.36 2.59 9.06
CA GLU A 34 -6.29 1.37 8.23
C GLU A 34 -7.56 1.14 7.40
N ILE A 35 -8.73 1.56 7.91
CA ILE A 35 -10.01 1.44 7.22
C ILE A 35 -10.03 2.37 5.99
N ASP A 36 -9.55 3.60 6.15
CA ASP A 36 -9.50 4.58 5.05
C ASP A 36 -8.55 4.12 3.94
N ILE A 37 -7.37 3.62 4.34
CA ILE A 37 -6.38 3.08 3.40
C ILE A 37 -6.95 1.88 2.64
N ASN A 38 -7.59 0.94 3.33
CA ASN A 38 -8.20 -0.22 2.69
C ASN A 38 -9.37 0.16 1.77
N GLN A 39 -10.13 1.21 2.08
CA GLN A 39 -11.19 1.69 1.20
C GLN A 39 -10.62 2.24 -0.11
N ILE A 40 -9.53 3.00 -0.06
CA ILE A 40 -8.86 3.53 -1.26
C ILE A 40 -8.19 2.39 -2.06
N LEU A 41 -7.52 1.46 -1.38
CA LEU A 41 -6.83 0.34 -2.03
C LEU A 41 -7.79 -0.64 -2.74
N LYS A 42 -9.06 -0.72 -2.32
CA LYS A 42 -10.07 -1.53 -3.01
C LYS A 42 -10.29 -1.10 -4.46
N GLU A 43 -10.17 0.19 -4.78
CA GLU A 43 -10.25 0.69 -6.17
C GLU A 43 -9.10 0.17 -7.04
N HIS A 44 -8.05 -0.33 -6.39
CA HIS A 44 -6.82 -0.81 -7.00
C HIS A 44 -6.64 -2.33 -6.86
N TYR A 45 -7.71 -3.07 -6.53
CA TYR A 45 -7.67 -4.52 -6.30
C TYR A 45 -6.57 -4.92 -5.30
N ALA A 46 -6.44 -4.09 -4.25
CA ALA A 46 -5.40 -4.18 -3.25
C ALA A 46 -5.98 -4.06 -1.84
N LYS A 47 -5.22 -4.54 -0.84
CA LYS A 47 -5.54 -4.36 0.58
C LYS A 47 -4.27 -4.17 1.39
N TYR A 48 -4.37 -3.34 2.40
CA TYR A 48 -3.34 -3.13 3.40
C TYR A 48 -3.46 -4.20 4.48
N VAL A 49 -2.34 -4.83 4.83
CA VAL A 49 -2.30 -5.94 5.78
C VAL A 49 -1.17 -5.72 6.77
N ILE A 50 -1.49 -5.87 8.05
CA ILE A 50 -0.52 -5.95 9.15
C ILE A 50 -0.51 -7.39 9.66
N ALA A 51 0.59 -8.10 9.49
CA ALA A 51 0.73 -9.46 9.99
C ALA A 51 2.17 -9.74 10.43
N TYR A 52 2.35 -10.45 11.54
CA TYR A 52 3.66 -10.93 12.00
C TYR A 52 4.79 -9.89 12.00
N LYS A 53 4.52 -8.66 12.49
CA LYS A 53 5.45 -7.51 12.50
C LYS A 53 5.83 -6.96 11.13
N GLU A 54 5.12 -7.38 10.09
CA GLU A 54 5.27 -6.85 8.74
C GLU A 54 4.02 -6.07 8.35
N ILE A 55 4.26 -5.03 7.56
CA ILE A 55 3.22 -4.24 6.92
C ILE A 55 3.44 -4.40 5.42
N TYR A 56 2.40 -4.83 4.70
CA TYR A 56 2.45 -4.99 3.26
C TYR A 56 1.12 -4.64 2.61
N VAL A 57 1.18 -4.38 1.30
CA VAL A 57 0.00 -4.31 0.44
C VAL A 57 -0.10 -5.61 -0.34
N GLU A 58 -1.26 -6.25 -0.28
CA GLU A 58 -1.57 -7.46 -1.05
C GLU A 58 -2.48 -7.10 -2.22
N PHE A 59 -2.05 -7.45 -3.43
CA PHE A 59 -2.77 -7.29 -4.69
C PHE A 59 -3.33 -8.63 -5.17
N GLU A 60 -4.45 -8.60 -5.88
CA GLU A 60 -5.05 -9.81 -6.46
C GLU A 60 -4.14 -10.54 -7.47
N ASP A 61 -3.35 -9.77 -8.23
CA ASP A 61 -2.34 -10.26 -9.18
C ASP A 61 -1.20 -9.25 -9.45
N GLU A 62 -0.24 -9.65 -10.28
CA GLU A 62 0.95 -8.87 -10.66
C GLU A 62 0.63 -7.67 -11.57
N GLN A 63 -0.41 -7.76 -12.40
CA GLN A 63 -0.79 -6.69 -13.31
C GLN A 63 -1.27 -5.47 -12.51
N TYR A 64 -2.15 -5.67 -11.53
CA TYR A 64 -2.61 -4.59 -10.66
C TYR A 64 -1.49 -4.00 -9.81
N ALA A 65 -0.61 -4.86 -9.30
CA ALA A 65 0.54 -4.41 -8.52
C ALA A 65 1.47 -3.52 -9.36
N SER A 66 1.76 -3.92 -10.60
CA SER A 66 2.59 -3.15 -11.54
C SER A 66 1.96 -1.82 -11.93
N MET A 67 0.66 -1.82 -12.27
CA MET A 67 -0.08 -0.61 -12.60
C MET A 67 -0.15 0.37 -11.43
N PHE A 68 -0.35 -0.13 -10.22
CA PHE A 68 -0.39 0.68 -9.00
C PHE A 68 0.97 1.32 -8.72
N ILE A 69 2.05 0.54 -8.76
CA ILE A 69 3.41 1.07 -8.62
C ILE A 69 3.66 2.17 -9.65
N LEU A 70 3.36 1.94 -10.93
CA LEU A 70 3.60 2.94 -11.98
C LEU A 70 2.82 4.24 -11.76
N LYS A 71 1.59 4.15 -11.24
CA LYS A 71 0.75 5.33 -10.95
C LYS A 71 1.36 6.22 -9.85
N TYR A 72 2.02 5.62 -8.86
CA TYR A 72 2.51 6.31 -7.68
C TYR A 72 4.05 6.36 -7.57
N SER A 73 4.84 5.83 -8.51
CA SER A 73 6.31 5.86 -8.46
C SER A 73 6.91 7.25 -8.67
#